data_AF-A0A1S3DSC3-F1
#
_entry.id   AF-A0A1S3DSC3-F1
#
_cell.length_a   1.000
_cell.length_b   1.000
_cell.length_c   1.000
_cell.angle_alpha   90.00
_cell.angle_beta   90.00
_cell.angle_gamma   90.00
#
_symmetry.space_group_name_H-M   'P 1'
#
loop_
_entity.id
_entity.type
_entity.pdbx_description
1 polymer ?
#
loop_
_entity_poly.entity_id
_entity_poly.type
_entity_poly.pdbx_seq_one_letter_code
_entity_poly.pdbx_strand_id
1 'polypeptide(L)'
;MFLLYIFRTQPCVNIKQLDEITRNVTSPHEFFVMPSITCPSDNDMPQVGILMISPDHIITFMVHAIPGTFSLVFLAILTIFLYIFGVFYVGLCIATGIFVSHAILGTLWGRLFGEVLNSYANAPWSDPKKFALLGAAAQMTGV
;
A
#
# COMPACT_ATOMS: atom_id res chain seq x y z
N MET A 1 20.34 6.72 7.39
CA MET A 1 21.05 5.43 7.21
C MET A 1 20.12 4.22 7.37
N PHE A 2 19.25 4.16 8.41
CA PHE A 2 18.26 3.08 8.57
C PHE A 2 17.22 2.95 7.44
N LEU A 3 16.70 4.08 6.94
CA LEU A 3 15.76 4.10 5.80
C LEU A 3 16.37 3.48 4.53
N LEU A 4 17.63 3.77 4.21
CA LEU A 4 18.31 3.20 3.04
C LEU A 4 18.55 1.69 3.14
N TYR A 5 18.67 1.15 4.37
CA TYR A 5 18.83 -0.29 4.57
C TYR A 5 17.52 -1.05 4.33
N ILE A 6 16.38 -0.49 4.77
CA ILE A 6 15.04 -1.04 4.53
C ILE A 6 14.70 -1.04 3.03
N PHE A 7 15.01 0.04 2.30
CA PHE A 7 14.82 0.09 0.84
C PHE A 7 15.64 -0.97 0.09
N ARG A 8 16.80 -1.39 0.63
CA ARG A 8 17.69 -2.38 0.00
C ARG A 8 17.24 -3.83 0.22
N THR A 9 16.40 -4.09 1.22
CA THR A 9 15.96 -5.44 1.62
C THR A 9 14.48 -5.72 1.32
N GLN A 10 13.82 -4.90 0.50
CA GLN A 10 12.40 -5.14 0.23
C GLN A 10 12.17 -6.33 -0.70
N PRO A 11 11.17 -7.18 -0.38
CA PRO A 11 10.71 -8.19 -1.31
C PRO A 11 10.16 -7.51 -2.57
N CYS A 12 10.56 -8.02 -3.72
CA CYS A 12 10.01 -7.58 -4.98
C CYS A 12 8.58 -8.11 -5.15
N VAL A 13 7.71 -7.30 -5.75
CA VAL A 13 6.37 -7.72 -6.17
C VAL A 13 6.41 -8.01 -7.67
N ASN A 14 5.77 -9.09 -8.09
CA ASN A 14 5.77 -9.48 -9.49
C ASN A 14 4.89 -8.56 -10.34
N ILE A 15 5.42 -8.09 -11.47
CA ILE A 15 4.74 -7.21 -12.44
C ILE A 15 3.46 -7.84 -12.96
N LYS A 16 3.40 -9.16 -13.16
CA LYS A 16 2.19 -9.82 -13.68
C LYS A 16 1.00 -9.66 -12.76
N GLN A 17 1.25 -9.66 -11.44
CA GLN A 17 0.22 -9.50 -10.44
C GLN A 17 -0.27 -8.06 -10.34
N LEU A 18 0.61 -7.10 -10.64
CA LEU A 18 0.22 -5.70 -10.74
C LEU A 18 -0.54 -5.45 -12.04
N ASP A 19 -0.08 -6.00 -13.16
CA ASP A 19 -0.64 -5.84 -14.50
C ASP A 19 -2.05 -6.46 -14.62
N GLU A 20 -2.30 -7.63 -14.01
CA GLU A 20 -3.63 -8.26 -14.01
C GLU A 20 -4.69 -7.44 -13.22
N ILE A 21 -4.27 -6.79 -12.13
CA ILE A 21 -5.15 -5.93 -11.32
C ILE A 21 -5.29 -4.53 -11.97
N THR A 22 -4.22 -4.02 -12.57
CA THR A 22 -4.18 -2.70 -13.22
C THR A 22 -4.97 -2.71 -14.55
N ARG A 23 -4.92 -3.81 -15.33
CA ARG A 23 -5.71 -3.98 -16.56
C ARG A 23 -7.21 -4.00 -16.35
N ASN A 24 -7.68 -4.37 -15.16
CA ASN A 24 -9.11 -4.41 -14.85
C ASN A 24 -9.64 -3.08 -14.28
N VAL A 25 -8.75 -2.16 -13.88
CA VAL A 25 -9.09 -0.90 -13.20
C VAL A 25 -8.71 0.34 -14.02
N THR A 26 -7.78 0.25 -14.98
CA THR A 26 -7.16 1.44 -15.60
C THR A 26 -7.07 1.40 -17.13
N SER A 27 -7.35 2.57 -17.73
CA SER A 27 -7.05 2.96 -19.11
C SER A 27 -5.53 3.17 -19.30
N PRO A 28 -4.93 2.85 -20.47
CA PRO A 28 -3.48 2.68 -20.68
C PRO A 28 -2.56 3.91 -20.55
N HIS A 29 -3.03 5.07 -20.05
CA HIS A 29 -2.29 6.35 -20.15
C HIS A 29 -1.63 6.89 -18.86
N GLU A 30 -1.84 6.29 -17.67
CA GLU A 30 -1.31 6.85 -16.40
C GLU A 30 -0.21 6.01 -15.73
N PHE A 31 0.26 4.95 -16.38
CA PHE A 31 1.26 4.06 -15.79
C PHE A 31 2.69 4.54 -16.04
N PHE A 32 3.17 5.48 -15.22
CA PHE A 32 4.60 5.80 -15.16
C PHE A 32 5.27 5.01 -14.03
N VAL A 33 5.45 3.71 -14.25
CA VAL A 33 6.33 2.91 -13.40
C VAL A 33 7.73 2.96 -14.00
N MET A 34 8.68 3.54 -13.27
CA MET A 34 10.10 3.33 -13.53
C MET A 34 10.51 2.01 -12.85
N PRO A 35 10.71 0.91 -13.59
CA PRO A 35 11.25 -0.31 -13.03
C PRO A 35 12.78 -0.25 -13.04
N SER A 36 13.44 -0.97 -12.15
CA SER A 36 14.91 -1.18 -12.12
C SER A 36 15.78 -0.17 -11.36
N ILE A 37 15.48 0.10 -10.09
CA ILE A 37 16.50 0.61 -9.16
C ILE A 37 16.98 -0.41 -8.13
N THR A 38 16.26 -1.53 -7.90
CA THR A 38 16.60 -2.47 -6.82
C THR A 38 16.25 -3.95 -7.03
N CYS A 39 15.58 -4.36 -8.12
CA CYS A 39 15.24 -5.77 -8.38
C CYS A 39 16.06 -6.33 -9.55
N PRO A 40 16.68 -7.53 -9.42
CA PRO A 40 17.55 -8.12 -10.45
C PRO A 40 16.79 -8.83 -11.60
N SER A 41 15.46 -8.91 -11.53
CA SER A 41 14.61 -9.55 -12.55
C SER A 41 13.77 -8.49 -13.26
N ASP A 42 13.68 -8.58 -14.59
CA ASP A 42 12.89 -7.69 -15.45
C ASP A 42 11.38 -7.73 -15.13
N ASN A 43 10.93 -8.79 -14.45
CA ASN A 43 9.52 -9.01 -14.11
C ASN A 43 9.13 -8.52 -12.71
N ASP A 44 10.03 -7.89 -11.97
CA ASP A 44 9.87 -7.65 -10.54
C ASP A 44 10.05 -6.17 -10.21
N MET A 45 9.07 -5.58 -9.52
CA MET A 45 9.10 -4.18 -9.08
C MET A 45 9.35 -4.09 -7.58
N PRO A 46 10.05 -3.05 -7.10
CA PRO A 46 10.13 -2.82 -5.68
C PRO A 46 8.77 -2.39 -5.14
N GLN A 47 8.40 -2.92 -3.97
CA GLN A 47 7.14 -2.60 -3.28
C GLN A 47 6.94 -1.09 -3.02
N VAL A 48 8.01 -0.30 -2.96
CA VAL A 48 7.95 1.18 -2.85
C VAL A 48 7.38 1.85 -4.10
N GLY A 49 7.36 1.15 -5.23
CA GLY A 49 6.77 1.63 -6.48
C GLY A 49 5.30 1.99 -6.34
N ILE A 50 4.59 1.44 -5.33
CA ILE A 50 3.20 1.81 -5.05
C ILE A 50 3.05 3.31 -4.72
N LEU A 51 4.07 3.97 -4.20
CA LEU A 51 4.04 5.40 -3.88
C LEU A 51 4.08 6.30 -5.12
N MET A 52 4.49 5.75 -6.26
CA MET A 52 4.57 6.47 -7.53
C MET A 52 3.30 6.31 -8.37
N ILE A 53 2.32 5.55 -7.88
CA ILE A 53 1.04 5.32 -8.53
C ILE A 53 0.04 6.39 -8.07
N SER A 54 -0.94 6.72 -8.92
CA SER A 54 -2.03 7.63 -8.54
C SER A 54 -2.76 7.14 -7.29
N PRO A 55 -3.11 8.03 -6.34
CA PRO A 55 -3.60 7.63 -5.02
C PRO A 55 -4.91 6.82 -5.05
N ASP A 56 -5.81 7.14 -5.98
CA ASP A 56 -7.04 6.41 -6.30
C ASP A 56 -6.79 4.95 -6.70
N HIS A 57 -5.73 4.71 -7.47
CA HIS A 57 -5.31 3.36 -7.89
C HIS A 57 -4.65 2.58 -6.75
N ILE A 58 -3.90 3.25 -5.87
CA ILE A 58 -3.28 2.61 -4.70
C ILE A 58 -4.35 1.94 -3.83
N ILE A 59 -5.46 2.63 -3.55
CA ILE A 59 -6.54 2.10 -2.70
C ILE A 59 -7.14 0.84 -3.33
N THR A 60 -7.51 0.93 -4.61
CA THR A 60 -8.15 -0.18 -5.32
C THR A 60 -7.22 -1.39 -5.42
N PHE A 61 -5.95 -1.16 -5.69
CA PHE A 61 -4.92 -2.18 -5.72
C PHE A 61 -4.75 -2.86 -4.35
N MET A 62 -4.68 -2.08 -3.26
CA MET A 62 -4.54 -2.62 -1.91
C MET A 62 -5.75 -3.44 -1.44
N VAL A 63 -6.96 -3.09 -1.87
CA VAL A 63 -8.18 -3.85 -1.56
C VAL A 63 -8.21 -5.18 -2.34
N HIS A 64 -7.79 -5.19 -3.60
CA HIS A 64 -7.86 -6.37 -4.47
C HIS A 64 -6.63 -7.28 -4.43
N ALA A 65 -5.50 -6.80 -3.90
CA ALA A 65 -4.24 -7.54 -3.85
C ALA A 65 -4.38 -8.91 -3.18
N ILE A 66 -3.63 -9.89 -3.67
CA ILE A 66 -3.58 -11.26 -3.13
C ILE A 66 -2.93 -11.26 -1.73
N PRO A 67 -3.41 -12.06 -0.77
CA PRO A 67 -2.81 -12.17 0.57
C PRO A 67 -1.33 -12.58 0.52
N GLY A 68 -0.49 -12.01 1.38
CA GLY A 68 0.92 -12.38 1.52
C GLY A 68 1.91 -11.80 0.50
N THR A 69 1.48 -10.90 -0.39
CA THR A 69 2.38 -10.29 -1.40
C THR A 69 3.26 -9.19 -0.85
N PHE A 70 2.94 -8.68 0.34
CA PHE A 70 3.68 -7.62 1.00
C PHE A 70 4.35 -8.08 2.27
N SER A 71 5.57 -7.59 2.51
CA SER A 71 6.23 -7.80 3.80
C SER A 71 5.52 -7.00 4.89
N LEU A 72 5.20 -7.69 5.99
CA LEU A 72 4.53 -7.11 7.15
C LEU A 72 5.33 -5.92 7.74
N VAL A 73 6.66 -6.03 7.72
CA VAL A 73 7.59 -5.00 8.19
C VAL A 73 7.49 -3.74 7.32
N PHE A 74 7.41 -3.90 6.00
CA PHE A 74 7.29 -2.77 5.08
C PHE A 74 5.96 -2.02 5.26
N LEU A 75 4.84 -2.75 5.34
CA LEU A 75 3.52 -2.13 5.56
C LEU A 75 3.48 -1.31 6.86
N ALA A 76 4.09 -1.83 7.94
CA ALA A 76 4.14 -1.15 9.23
C ALA A 76 4.88 0.18 9.14
N ILE A 77 6.08 0.16 8.54
CA ILE A 77 6.91 1.35 8.38
C ILE A 77 6.21 2.39 7.50
N LEU A 78 5.60 1.95 6.40
CA LEU A 78 4.88 2.82 5.48
C LEU A 78 3.68 3.51 6.16
N THR A 79 2.92 2.75 6.95
CA THR A 79 1.77 3.28 7.72
C THR A 79 2.22 4.37 8.70
N ILE A 80 3.26 4.10 9.50
CA ILE A 80 3.77 5.06 10.48
C ILE A 80 4.29 6.31 9.78
N PHE A 81 5.01 6.15 8.66
CA PHE A 81 5.54 7.26 7.89
C PHE A 81 4.42 8.14 7.31
N LEU A 82 3.42 7.54 6.65
CA LEU A 82 2.28 8.28 6.09
C LEU A 82 1.44 8.99 7.16
N TYR A 83 1.34 8.42 8.38
CA TYR A 83 0.66 9.08 9.49
C TYR A 83 1.43 10.33 9.98
N ILE A 84 2.74 10.20 10.25
CA ILE A 84 3.56 11.32 10.71
C ILE A 84 3.61 12.43 9.65
N PHE A 85 3.81 12.07 8.39
CA PHE A 85 3.80 13.03 7.29
C PHE A 85 2.42 13.67 7.13
N GLY A 86 1.34 12.91 7.25
CA GLY A 86 -0.03 13.45 7.21
C GLY A 86 -0.25 14.54 8.26
N VAL A 87 0.10 14.27 9.53
CA VAL A 87 -0.01 15.26 10.61
C VAL A 87 0.86 16.49 10.34
N PHE A 88 2.07 16.28 9.81
CA PHE A 88 2.95 17.39 9.44
C PHE A 88 2.35 18.26 8.33
N TYR A 89 1.81 17.65 7.27
CA TYR A 89 1.19 18.35 6.14
C TYR A 89 -0.09 19.11 6.49
N VAL A 90 -0.89 18.59 7.42
CA VAL A 90 -2.07 19.31 7.97
C VAL A 90 -1.66 20.58 8.72
N GLY A 91 -0.44 20.62 9.28
CA GLY A 91 0.12 21.80 9.93
C GLY A 91 0.59 22.90 8.98
N LEU A 92 0.68 22.63 7.67
CA LEU A 92 0.96 23.66 6.67
C LEU A 92 -0.35 24.34 6.22
N CYS A 93 -0.34 25.68 6.13
CA CYS A 93 -1.47 26.47 5.60
C CYS A 93 -1.62 26.34 4.07
N ILE A 94 -1.78 25.12 3.57
CA ILE A 94 -1.98 24.80 2.15
C ILE A 94 -3.28 23.99 2.04
N ALA A 95 -4.18 24.38 1.15
CA ALA A 95 -5.40 23.62 0.86
C ALA A 95 -5.02 22.31 0.14
N THR A 96 -4.81 21.25 0.93
CA THR A 96 -4.51 19.90 0.44
C THR A 96 -5.67 18.97 0.81
N GLY A 97 -6.11 18.14 -0.14
CA GLY A 97 -7.18 17.18 0.09
C GLY A 97 -6.71 16.02 0.98
N ILE A 98 -6.89 16.14 2.29
CA ILE A 98 -6.41 15.16 3.28
C ILE A 98 -7.15 13.81 3.26
N PHE A 99 -8.37 13.79 2.71
CA PHE A 99 -9.25 12.63 2.73
C PHE A 99 -8.63 11.41 2.02
N VAL A 100 -8.02 11.64 0.85
CA VAL A 100 -7.44 10.56 0.03
C VAL A 100 -6.23 9.93 0.72
N SER A 101 -5.34 10.75 1.29
CA SER A 101 -4.16 10.27 2.00
C SER A 101 -4.52 9.47 3.24
N HIS A 102 -5.54 9.91 3.99
CA HIS A 102 -6.05 9.16 5.14
C HIS A 102 -6.77 7.86 4.71
N ALA A 103 -7.43 7.82 3.55
CA ALA A 103 -8.06 6.61 3.03
C ALA A 103 -7.01 5.54 2.66
N ILE A 104 -5.91 5.96 2.02
CA ILE A 104 -4.75 5.09 1.73
C ILE A 104 -4.15 4.56 3.03
N LEU A 105 -3.93 5.43 4.01
CA LEU A 105 -3.42 5.06 5.33
C LEU A 105 -4.31 4.00 5.99
N GLY A 106 -5.63 4.21 5.98
CA GLY A 106 -6.64 3.29 6.48
C GLY A 106 -6.56 1.90 5.84
N THR A 107 -6.42 1.88 4.53
CA THR A 107 -6.32 0.64 3.75
C THR A 107 -5.04 -0.12 4.08
N LEU A 108 -3.92 0.59 4.24
CA LEU A 108 -2.60 0.02 4.57
C LEU A 108 -2.60 -0.65 5.96
N TRP A 109 -3.04 0.05 7.00
CA TRP A 109 -3.02 -0.53 8.34
C TRP A 109 -4.10 -1.61 8.53
N GLY A 110 -5.25 -1.47 7.86
CA GLY A 110 -6.26 -2.53 7.82
C GLY A 110 -5.73 -3.81 7.19
N ARG A 111 -4.93 -3.70 6.12
CA ARG A 111 -4.24 -4.83 5.49
C ARG A 111 -3.20 -5.45 6.42
N LEU A 112 -2.42 -4.63 7.13
CA LEU A 112 -1.45 -5.09 8.14
C LEU A 112 -2.14 -5.89 9.23
N PHE A 113 -3.26 -5.39 9.76
CA PHE A 113 -4.03 -6.09 10.79
C PHE A 113 -4.61 -7.41 10.27
N GLY A 114 -5.07 -7.44 9.01
CA GLY A 114 -5.56 -8.64 8.35
C GLY A 114 -4.50 -9.73 8.15
N GLU A 115 -3.28 -9.37 7.77
CA GLU A 115 -2.17 -10.34 7.62
C GLU A 115 -1.69 -10.87 8.98
N VAL A 116 -1.65 -10.01 10.01
CA VAL A 116 -1.38 -10.44 11.39
C VAL A 116 -2.45 -11.43 11.85
N LEU A 117 -3.73 -11.09 11.67
CA LEU A 117 -4.84 -11.93 12.08
C LEU A 117 -4.86 -13.27 11.33
N ASN A 118 -4.56 -13.26 10.03
CA ASN A 118 -4.45 -14.48 9.23
C ASN A 118 -3.32 -15.38 9.77
N SER A 119 -2.18 -14.81 10.14
CA SER A 119 -1.08 -15.56 10.76
C SER A 119 -1.45 -16.20 12.10
N TYR A 120 -2.40 -15.64 12.86
CA TYR A 120 -2.82 -16.20 14.16
C TYR A 120 -4.03 -17.14 14.06
N ALA A 121 -5.02 -16.81 13.24
CA ALA A 121 -6.30 -17.50 13.19
C ALA A 121 -6.43 -18.51 12.05
N ASN A 122 -5.64 -18.36 10.97
CA ASN A 122 -5.60 -19.20 9.75
C ASN A 122 -6.98 -19.76 9.33
N ALA A 123 -8.00 -18.89 9.42
CA ALA A 123 -9.40 -19.26 9.26
C ALA A 123 -9.98 -18.62 7.99
N PRO A 124 -10.96 -19.26 7.33
CA PRO A 124 -11.49 -18.82 6.04
C PRO A 124 -12.25 -17.48 6.09
N TRP A 125 -12.55 -16.97 7.28
CA TRP A 125 -13.14 -15.64 7.47
C TRP A 125 -12.08 -14.52 7.54
N SER A 126 -10.80 -14.87 7.71
CA SER A 126 -9.69 -13.93 7.91
C SER A 126 -9.10 -13.41 6.60
N ASP A 127 -9.94 -13.05 5.63
CA ASP A 127 -9.48 -12.50 4.36
C ASP A 127 -8.93 -11.08 4.57
N PRO A 128 -7.63 -10.80 4.32
CA PRO A 128 -7.03 -9.49 4.55
C PRO A 128 -7.65 -8.38 3.69
N LYS A 129 -8.34 -8.74 2.60
CA LYS A 129 -9.10 -7.82 1.75
C LYS A 129 -10.24 -7.12 2.52
N LYS A 130 -10.96 -7.86 3.37
CA LYS A 130 -12.09 -7.32 4.16
C LYS A 130 -11.57 -6.37 5.23
N PHE A 131 -10.43 -6.70 5.85
CA PHE A 131 -9.78 -5.84 6.84
C PHE A 131 -9.20 -4.56 6.23
N ALA A 132 -8.70 -4.60 4.99
CA ALA A 132 -8.29 -3.41 4.28
C ALA A 132 -9.44 -2.42 4.08
N LEU A 133 -10.63 -2.91 3.67
CA LEU A 133 -11.83 -2.08 3.52
C LEU A 133 -12.32 -1.52 4.87
N LEU A 134 -12.32 -2.35 5.91
CA LEU A 134 -12.70 -1.93 7.27
C LEU A 134 -11.74 -0.87 7.82
N GLY A 135 -10.44 -1.03 7.61
CA GLY A 135 -9.44 -0.05 8.03
C GLY A 135 -9.61 1.30 7.33
N ALA A 136 -9.94 1.29 6.03
CA ALA A 136 -10.30 2.51 5.29
C ALA A 136 -11.51 3.21 5.91
N ALA A 137 -12.62 2.47 6.13
CA ALA A 137 -13.83 3.03 6.71
C ALA A 137 -13.62 3.56 8.14
N ALA A 138 -12.88 2.81 8.97
CA ALA A 138 -12.57 3.19 10.34
C ALA A 138 -11.75 4.49 10.38
N GLN A 139 -10.75 4.62 9.51
CA GLN A 139 -9.93 5.83 9.45
C GLN A 139 -10.78 7.05 9.06
N MET A 140 -11.61 6.94 8.02
CA MET A 140 -12.45 8.04 7.52
C MET A 140 -13.52 8.50 8.53
N THR A 141 -13.96 7.62 9.42
CA THR A 141 -14.95 7.97 10.46
C THR A 141 -14.29 8.60 11.68
N GLY A 142 -12.99 8.34 11.90
CA GLY A 142 -12.28 8.75 13.10
C GLY A 142 -11.48 10.06 12.99
N VAL A 143 -11.12 10.49 11.78
CA VAL A 143 -10.57 11.84 11.53
C VAL A 143 -11.66 12.90 11.52
#